data_AF-A0A838K8H0-F1
#
_entry.id   AF-A0A838K8H0-F1
#
_cell.length_a   1.000
_cell.length_b   1.000
_cell.length_c   1.000
_cell.angle_alpha   90.00
_cell.angle_beta   90.00
_cell.angle_gamma   90.00
#
_symmetry.space_group_name_H-M   'P 1'
#
loop_
_entity.id
_entity.type
_entity.pdbx_description
1 polymer ?
#
loop_
_entity_poly.entity_id
_entity_poly.type
_entity_poly.pdbx_seq_one_letter_code
_entity_poly.pdbx_strand_id
1 'polypeptide(L)'
;MTGALLDPFQYDFFVKGLLVATLAGGLCGLIGVYITLRGMSYIGHGLSHAIFGGFAASTLVSVNYYLGAGIWGLASALAINRVTRSRRIGADAAIGVITTSSFALGVALLTRFGSRGPSFDA
;
A
#
# COMPACT_ATOMS: atom_id res chain seq x y z
N MET A 1 32.44 -22.30 -23.78
CA MET A 1 32.00 -20.94 -23.36
C MET A 1 30.47 -20.80 -23.21
N THR A 2 29.66 -21.83 -23.52
CA THR A 2 28.18 -21.78 -23.42
C THR A 2 27.59 -22.34 -22.12
N GLY A 3 28.37 -23.06 -21.29
CA GLY A 3 27.87 -23.65 -20.03
C GLY A 3 27.68 -22.64 -18.88
N ALA A 4 28.52 -21.60 -18.80
CA ALA A 4 28.51 -20.64 -17.70
C ALA A 4 27.23 -19.79 -17.59
N LEU A 5 26.43 -19.69 -18.66
CA LEU A 5 25.17 -18.94 -18.67
C LEU A 5 23.98 -19.74 -18.11
N LEU A 6 24.06 -21.08 -18.12
CA LEU A 6 22.97 -21.97 -17.67
C LEU A 6 23.18 -22.51 -16.26
N ASP A 7 24.39 -22.37 -15.71
CA ASP A 7 24.72 -22.60 -14.30
C ASP A 7 23.72 -22.01 -13.28
N PRO A 8 23.27 -20.74 -13.40
CA PRO A 8 22.32 -20.17 -12.43
C PRO A 8 20.95 -20.88 -12.42
N PHE A 9 20.52 -21.52 -13.52
CA PHE A 9 19.26 -22.27 -13.57
C PHE A 9 19.31 -23.63 -12.86
N GLN A 10 20.49 -24.11 -12.47
CA GLN A 10 20.65 -25.31 -11.64
C GLN A 10 20.28 -25.04 -10.18
N TYR A 11 20.26 -23.77 -9.74
CA TYR A 11 19.91 -23.41 -8.38
C TYR A 11 18.39 -23.25 -8.23
N ASP A 12 17.81 -24.05 -7.34
CA ASP A 12 16.37 -24.07 -7.04
C ASP A 12 15.84 -22.68 -6.60
N PHE A 13 16.67 -21.87 -5.93
CA PHE A 13 16.36 -20.48 -5.58
C PHE A 13 16.14 -19.60 -6.83
N PHE A 14 16.95 -19.76 -7.87
CA PHE A 14 16.86 -18.94 -9.08
C PHE A 14 15.59 -19.28 -9.87
N VAL A 15 15.25 -20.57 -9.99
CA VAL A 15 14.02 -21.02 -10.64
C VAL A 15 12.79 -20.53 -9.88
N LYS A 16 12.76 -20.68 -8.55
CA LYS A 16 11.68 -20.15 -7.71
C LYS A 16 11.57 -18.64 -7.78
N GLY A 17 12.70 -17.93 -7.74
CA GLY A 17 12.76 -16.47 -7.88
C GLY A 17 12.21 -15.99 -9.21
N LEU A 18 12.60 -16.64 -10.31
CA LEU A 18 12.10 -16.33 -11.65
C LEU A 18 10.58 -16.58 -11.75
N LEU A 19 10.09 -17.68 -11.18
CA LEU A 19 8.67 -18.02 -11.18
C LEU A 19 7.85 -16.97 -10.42
N VAL A 20 8.28 -16.60 -9.21
CA VAL A 20 7.64 -15.54 -8.42
C VAL A 20 7.71 -14.19 -9.13
N ALA A 21 8.86 -13.81 -9.69
CA ALA A 21 9.02 -12.55 -10.43
C ALA A 21 8.11 -12.50 -11.67
N THR A 22 7.98 -13.60 -12.40
CA THR A 22 7.11 -13.68 -13.58
C THR A 22 5.64 -13.55 -13.19
N LEU A 23 5.20 -14.26 -12.13
CA LEU A 23 3.84 -14.14 -11.61
C LEU A 23 3.54 -12.73 -11.08
N ALA A 24 4.44 -12.18 -10.27
CA ALA A 24 4.31 -10.84 -9.70
C ALA A 24 4.30 -9.77 -10.81
N GLY A 25 5.19 -9.87 -11.79
CA GLY A 25 5.26 -8.97 -12.94
C GLY A 25 3.98 -9.02 -13.79
N GLY A 26 3.45 -10.22 -14.07
CA GLY A 26 2.19 -10.38 -14.79
C GLY A 26 1.00 -9.75 -14.06
N LEU A 27 0.90 -9.97 -12.75
CA LEU A 27 -0.14 -9.35 -11.91
C LEU A 27 -0.01 -7.83 -11.86
N CYS A 28 1.21 -7.33 -11.66
CA CYS A 28 1.48 -5.89 -11.56
C CYS A 28 1.20 -5.18 -12.90
N GLY A 29 1.56 -5.80 -14.03
CA GLY A 29 1.25 -5.29 -15.36
C GLY A 29 -0.26 -5.21 -15.64
N LEU A 30 -1.01 -6.27 -15.32
CA LEU A 30 -2.47 -6.31 -15.51
C LEU A 30 -3.16 -5.23 -14.67
N ILE A 31 -2.78 -5.11 -13.40
CA ILE A 31 -3.32 -4.12 -12.47
C ILE A 31 -2.96 -2.70 -12.93
N GLY A 32 -1.71 -2.47 -13.36
CA GLY A 32 -1.25 -1.18 -13.85
C GLY A 32 -2.04 -0.67 -15.06
N VAL A 33 -2.29 -1.54 -16.05
CA VAL A 33 -3.12 -1.22 -17.21
C VAL A 33 -4.55 -0.86 -16.77
N TYR A 34 -5.17 -1.67 -15.90
CA TYR A 34 -6.50 -1.41 -15.37
C TYR A 34 -6.62 -0.07 -14.63
N ILE A 35 -5.65 0.26 -13.77
CA ILE A 35 -5.62 1.51 -13.01
C ILE A 35 -5.45 2.72 -13.94
N THR A 36 -4.62 2.60 -14.98
CA THR A 36 -4.36 3.66 -15.97
C THR A 36 -5.61 3.96 -16.80
N LEU A 37 -6.29 2.92 -17.31
CA LEU A 37 -7.56 3.04 -18.04
C LEU A 37 -8.67 3.68 -17.20
N ARG A 38 -8.62 3.51 -15.88
CA ARG A 38 -9.58 4.10 -14.94
C ARG A 38 -9.24 5.54 -14.53
N GLY A 39 -8.14 6.10 -15.04
CA GLY A 39 -7.69 7.45 -14.68
C GLY A 39 -7.34 7.57 -13.19
N MET A 40 -6.86 6.48 -12.57
CA MET A 40 -6.49 6.43 -11.16
C MET A 40 -4.96 6.31 -10.98
N SER A 41 -4.17 6.96 -11.83
CA SER A 41 -2.70 6.79 -11.85
C SER A 41 -2.05 7.14 -10.50
N TYR A 42 -2.62 8.11 -9.77
CA TYR A 42 -2.11 8.54 -8.46
C TYR A 42 -2.43 7.59 -7.28
N ILE A 43 -3.21 6.53 -7.49
CA ILE A 43 -3.70 5.70 -6.38
C ILE A 43 -2.57 5.00 -5.63
N GLY A 44 -1.50 4.60 -6.33
CA GLY A 44 -0.34 3.95 -5.71
C GLY A 44 0.41 4.88 -4.75
N HIS A 45 0.71 6.10 -5.18
CA HIS A 45 1.37 7.11 -4.34
C HIS A 45 0.47 7.50 -3.15
N GLY A 46 -0.82 7.73 -3.40
CA GLY A 46 -1.78 8.12 -2.37
C GLY A 46 -2.02 7.01 -1.32
N LEU A 47 -2.09 5.75 -1.73
CA LEU A 47 -2.37 4.65 -0.82
C LEU A 47 -1.24 4.44 0.20
N SER A 48 0.02 4.56 -0.23
CA SER A 48 1.19 4.47 0.65
C SER A 48 1.14 5.50 1.79
N HIS A 49 0.72 6.74 1.50
CA HIS A 49 0.55 7.77 2.51
C HIS A 49 -0.71 7.58 3.38
N ALA A 50 -1.78 7.01 2.82
CA ALA A 50 -3.01 6.77 3.56
C ALA A 50 -2.85 5.68 4.63
N ILE A 51 -2.06 4.63 4.35
CA ILE A 51 -1.79 3.51 5.26
C ILE A 51 -1.13 3.97 6.57
N PHE A 52 -0.35 5.06 6.54
CA PHE A 52 0.29 5.63 7.72
C PHE A 52 -0.73 5.98 8.83
N GLY A 53 -1.94 6.42 8.47
CA GLY A 53 -3.00 6.68 9.44
C GLY A 53 -3.42 5.43 10.22
N GLY A 54 -3.46 4.28 9.56
CA GLY A 54 -3.76 2.99 10.17
C GLY A 54 -2.65 2.46 11.05
N PHE A 55 -1.41 2.61 10.58
CA PHE A 55 -0.22 2.33 11.38
C PHE A 55 -0.28 3.12 12.70
N ALA A 56 -0.48 4.44 12.61
CA ALA A 56 -0.62 5.33 13.75
C ALA A 56 -1.76 4.95 14.72
N ALA A 57 -2.91 4.54 14.19
CA ALA A 57 -4.03 4.10 15.01
C ALA A 57 -3.73 2.75 15.70
N SER A 58 -3.02 1.84 15.03
CA SER A 58 -2.72 0.50 15.55
C SER A 58 -1.68 0.49 16.66
N THR A 59 -0.69 1.37 16.59
CA THR A 59 0.32 1.53 17.64
C THR A 59 -0.31 2.00 18.95
N LEU A 60 -1.41 2.75 18.88
CA LEU A 60 -2.17 3.22 20.05
C LEU A 60 -3.01 2.14 20.71
N VAL A 61 -3.53 1.20 19.92
CA VAL A 61 -4.41 0.12 20.41
C VAL A 61 -3.59 -1.12 20.83
N SER A 62 -2.26 -1.10 20.71
CA SER A 62 -1.36 -2.23 20.99
C SER A 62 -1.71 -3.51 20.20
N VAL A 63 -2.28 -3.34 19.00
CA VAL A 63 -2.62 -4.42 18.07
C VAL A 63 -1.50 -4.54 17.03
N ASN A 64 -1.36 -5.72 16.42
CA ASN A 64 -0.40 -5.95 15.34
C ASN A 64 -0.51 -4.88 14.24
N TYR A 65 0.60 -4.15 14.03
CA TYR A 65 0.70 -3.04 13.09
C TYR A 65 0.37 -3.46 11.65
N TYR A 66 0.66 -4.71 11.26
CA TYR A 66 0.29 -5.23 9.94
C TYR A 66 -1.22 -5.27 9.73
N LEU A 67 -2.00 -5.68 10.74
CA LEU A 67 -3.46 -5.71 10.64
C LEU A 67 -4.04 -4.31 10.60
N GLY A 68 -3.55 -3.41 11.45
CA GLY A 68 -4.04 -2.02 11.49
C GLY A 68 -3.77 -1.25 10.21
N ALA A 69 -2.55 -1.35 9.68
CA ALA A 69 -2.17 -0.79 8.39
C ALA A 69 -3.01 -1.37 7.24
N GLY A 70 -3.22 -2.70 7.23
CA GLY A 70 -4.00 -3.39 6.20
C GLY A 70 -5.48 -2.99 6.20
N ILE A 71 -6.13 -2.99 7.37
CA ILE A 71 -7.54 -2.62 7.51
C ILE A 71 -7.74 -1.15 7.11
N TRP A 72 -6.85 -0.26 7.52
CA TRP A 72 -6.94 1.15 7.16
C TRP A 72 -6.70 1.38 5.68
N GLY A 73 -5.72 0.71 5.07
CA GLY A 73 -5.50 0.75 3.63
C GLY A 73 -6.75 0.32 2.85
N LEU A 74 -7.42 -0.74 3.30
CA LEU A 74 -8.68 -1.20 2.71
C LEU A 74 -9.80 -0.17 2.90
N ALA A 75 -9.92 0.42 4.09
CA ALA A 75 -10.90 1.46 4.38
C ALA A 75 -10.68 2.72 3.52
N SER A 76 -9.44 3.18 3.39
CA SER A 76 -9.07 4.30 2.51
C SER A 76 -9.36 3.99 1.04
N ALA A 77 -9.04 2.78 0.56
CA ALA A 77 -9.35 2.37 -0.81
C ALA A 77 -10.88 2.35 -1.10
N LEU A 78 -11.68 1.87 -0.14
CA LEU A 78 -13.15 1.89 -0.24
C LEU A 78 -13.70 3.32 -0.20
N ALA A 79 -13.15 4.18 0.65
CA ALA A 79 -13.51 5.59 0.71
C ALA A 79 -13.22 6.29 -0.63
N ILE A 80 -12.04 6.04 -1.22
CA ILE A 80 -11.65 6.56 -2.54
C ILE A 80 -12.66 6.09 -3.58
N ASN A 81 -12.92 4.79 -3.64
CA ASN A 81 -13.86 4.22 -4.62
C ASN A 81 -15.25 4.85 -4.53
N ARG A 82 -15.76 5.06 -3.31
CA ARG A 82 -17.08 5.63 -3.06
C ARG A 82 -17.15 7.10 -3.44
N VAL A 83 -16.12 7.89 -3.15
CA VAL A 83 -16.04 9.31 -3.52
C VAL A 83 -15.87 9.47 -5.03
N THR A 84 -15.00 8.67 -5.67
CA THR A 84 -14.80 8.68 -7.13
C THR A 84 -16.08 8.31 -7.89
N ARG A 85 -16.95 7.46 -7.32
CA ARG A 85 -18.24 7.10 -7.96
C ARG A 85 -19.23 8.28 -8.06
N SER A 86 -19.07 9.32 -7.25
CA SER A 86 -20.00 10.45 -7.21
C SER A 86 -19.93 11.40 -8.42
N ARG A 87 -19.04 11.18 -9.41
CA ARG A 87 -18.85 11.95 -10.67
C ARG A 87 -18.61 13.47 -10.53
N ARG A 88 -18.79 14.07 -9.35
CA ARG A 88 -18.57 15.50 -9.06
C ARG A 88 -17.10 15.87 -8.86
N ILE A 89 -16.24 14.89 -8.56
CA ILE A 89 -14.85 15.12 -8.15
C ILE A 89 -13.95 14.19 -8.98
N GLY A 90 -12.85 14.71 -9.53
CA GLY A 90 -11.87 13.93 -10.28
C GLY A 90 -11.27 12.82 -9.42
N ALA A 91 -10.96 11.67 -10.03
CA ALA A 91 -10.43 10.51 -9.31
C ALA A 91 -9.15 10.86 -8.54
N ASP A 92 -8.22 11.58 -9.17
CA ASP A 92 -6.96 12.02 -8.55
C ASP A 92 -7.19 12.98 -7.37
N ALA A 93 -8.19 13.86 -7.47
CA ALA A 93 -8.54 14.78 -6.39
C ALA A 93 -9.14 14.05 -5.18
N ALA A 94 -10.01 13.05 -5.42
CA ALA A 94 -10.54 12.21 -4.36
C ALA A 94 -9.43 11.42 -3.64
N ILE A 95 -8.50 10.84 -4.40
CA ILE A 95 -7.32 10.15 -3.86
C ILE A 95 -6.51 11.11 -2.99
N GLY A 96 -6.21 12.31 -3.50
CA GLY A 96 -5.45 13.36 -2.81
C GLY A 96 -6.06 13.79 -1.47
N VAL A 97 -7.37 14.02 -1.42
CA VAL A 97 -8.06 14.44 -0.20
C VAL A 97 -8.05 13.33 0.85
N ILE A 98 -8.32 12.08 0.44
CA ILE A 98 -8.41 10.95 1.38
C ILE A 98 -7.04 10.56 1.93
N THR A 99 -5.99 10.60 1.09
CA THR A 99 -4.64 10.34 1.55
C THR A 99 -4.14 11.41 2.52
N THR A 100 -4.34 12.69 2.18
CA THR A 100 -3.87 13.81 3.01
C THR A 100 -4.61 13.84 4.35
N SER A 101 -5.93 13.61 4.34
CA SER A 101 -6.71 13.52 5.58
C SER A 101 -6.27 12.33 6.45
N SER A 102 -6.06 11.15 5.86
CA SER A 102 -5.58 9.97 6.60
C SER A 102 -4.20 10.18 7.22
N PHE A 103 -3.28 10.77 6.46
CA PHE A 103 -1.93 11.09 6.93
C PHE A 103 -1.97 12.12 8.07
N ALA A 104 -2.72 13.20 7.90
CA ALA A 104 -2.92 14.22 8.94
C ALA A 104 -3.55 13.62 10.21
N LEU A 105 -4.50 12.70 10.07
CA LEU A 105 -5.12 11.99 11.19
C LEU A 105 -4.09 11.14 11.94
N GLY A 106 -3.24 10.40 11.20
CA GLY A 106 -2.16 9.61 11.79
C GLY A 106 -1.15 10.47 12.55
N VAL A 107 -0.71 11.58 11.96
CA VAL A 107 0.19 12.53 12.64
C VAL A 107 -0.48 13.14 13.87
N ALA A 108 -1.75 13.55 13.78
CA ALA A 108 -2.48 14.11 14.91
C ALA A 108 -2.64 13.10 16.07
N LEU A 109 -2.88 11.83 15.74
CA LEU A 109 -2.93 10.71 16.70
C LEU A 109 -1.57 10.53 17.40
N LEU A 110 -0.48 10.44 16.64
CA LEU A 110 0.87 10.33 17.20
C LEU A 110 1.24 11.52 18.08
N THR A 111 0.97 12.74 17.63
CA THR A 111 1.30 13.96 18.39
C THR A 111 0.51 14.06 19.69
N ARG A 112 -0.77 13.65 19.69
CA ARG A 112 -1.63 13.76 20.86
C ARG A 112 -1.45 12.63 21.87
N PHE A 113 -1.15 11.42 21.39
CA PHE A 113 -1.13 10.21 22.22
C PHE A 113 0.24 9.53 22.32
N GLY A 114 1.22 9.91 21.49
CA GLY A 114 2.60 9.37 21.53
C GLY A 114 3.36 9.63 22.83
N SER A 115 2.76 10.33 23.79
CA SER A 115 3.28 10.50 25.16
C SER A 115 2.80 9.44 26.16
N ARG A 116 1.96 8.44 25.78
CA ARG A 116 1.45 7.40 26.69
C ARG A 116 1.63 5.94 26.17
N GLY A 117 2.86 5.54 25.80
CA GLY A 117 3.36 4.14 25.72
C GLY A 117 2.67 3.16 24.73
N PRO A 118 3.24 1.98 24.40
CA PRO A 118 4.41 1.29 24.95
C PRO A 118 5.69 1.41 24.09
N SER A 119 6.82 1.05 24.71
CA SER A 119 8.16 1.00 24.14
C SER A 119 8.24 0.22 22.82
N PHE A 120 8.95 0.80 21.86
CA PHE A 120 9.41 0.15 20.64
C PHE A 120 10.42 -0.97 20.98
N ASP A 121 9.92 -2.17 21.25
CA ASP A 121 10.70 -3.41 21.27
C ASP A 121 9.76 -4.59 20.95
N ALA A 122 9.71 -4.99 19.68
CA ALA A 122 9.29 -6.30 19.18
C ALA A 122 9.65 -6.44 17.70
#